data_AF-A0AAW6C1X6-F1
#
_entry.id   AF-A0AAW6C1X6-F1
#
_cell.length_a   1.000
_cell.length_b   1.000
_cell.length_c   1.000
_cell.angle_alpha   90.00
_cell.angle_beta   90.00
_cell.angle_gamma   90.00
#
_symmetry.space_group_name_H-M   'P 1'
#
loop_
_entity.id
_entity.type
_entity.pdbx_description
1 polymer ?
#
loop_
_entity_poly.entity_id
_entity_poly.type
_entity_poly.pdbx_seq_one_letter_code
_entity_poly.pdbx_strand_id
1 'polypeptide(L)'
;MPINNSYNEEAIVKAIATALDSFYTNLIGNIDKLNIKKVMRRKNPYLFRAKAMNGAAQIIDAILAAFVSSSEETIFGNVFFEPIATAAAQGQKALAEGVDIMVERDNTIYAIAVKSGTSVFNADSRKKQEQNFMAASKLAQQAKKRFVPIVGYGYGKKKTSTRGLPKFYMELAGKDFWTELTGDEEFYIKLIRFMDKLPEKYVEEFDASYQKAANRLVREFTQEFCFEDGSIDWEKLVEFNSGD
;
A
#
# COMPACT_ATOMS: atom_id res chain seq x y z
N MET A 1 9.33 11.97 24.87
CA MET A 1 10.29 10.85 24.86
C MET A 1 9.70 9.82 23.92
N PRO A 2 10.52 9.23 23.03
CA PRO A 2 10.04 8.18 22.14
C PRO A 2 9.49 7.00 22.96
N ILE A 3 8.63 6.20 22.32
CA ILE A 3 8.01 5.00 22.89
C ILE A 3 9.08 3.99 23.31
N ASN A 4 10.15 3.87 22.52
CA ASN A 4 11.31 3.03 22.82
C ASN A 4 12.60 3.82 22.65
N ASN A 5 13.66 3.35 23.32
CA ASN A 5 15.03 3.84 23.14
C ASN A 5 15.93 2.85 22.38
N SER A 6 15.37 1.71 21.97
CA SER A 6 16.05 0.66 21.20
C SER A 6 15.03 -0.21 20.47
N TYR A 7 15.50 -0.97 19.48
CA TYR A 7 14.72 -1.95 18.73
C TYR A 7 15.63 -3.12 18.32
N ASN A 8 15.04 -4.26 17.98
CA ASN A 8 15.78 -5.42 17.47
C ASN A 8 15.91 -5.31 15.95
N GLU A 9 17.12 -5.07 15.44
CA GLU A 9 17.35 -4.91 13.99
C GLU A 9 17.01 -6.17 13.20
N GLU A 10 17.29 -7.36 13.72
CA GLU A 10 16.95 -8.63 13.07
C GLU A 10 15.43 -8.78 12.90
N ALA A 11 14.66 -8.35 13.91
CA ALA A 11 13.21 -8.34 13.84
C ALA A 11 12.69 -7.37 12.76
N ILE A 12 13.34 -6.21 12.59
CA ILE A 12 13.02 -5.26 11.51
C ILE A 12 13.32 -5.86 10.14
N VAL A 13 14.52 -6.41 9.94
CA VAL A 13 14.91 -7.04 8.67
C VAL A 13 13.96 -8.19 8.33
N LYS A 14 13.59 -9.02 9.32
CA LYS A 14 12.61 -10.09 9.15
C LYS A 14 11.23 -9.55 8.74
N ALA A 15 10.75 -8.48 9.39
CA ALA A 15 9.48 -7.85 9.05
C ALA A 15 9.48 -7.30 7.61
N ILE A 16 10.58 -6.65 7.19
CA ILE A 16 10.77 -6.17 5.82
C ILE A 16 10.74 -7.35 4.84
N ALA A 17 11.49 -8.42 5.12
CA ALA A 17 11.53 -9.60 4.26
C ALA A 17 10.15 -10.26 4.10
N THR A 18 9.38 -10.42 5.19
CA THR A 18 8.01 -10.96 5.13
C THR A 18 7.05 -10.04 4.38
N ALA A 19 7.19 -8.72 4.54
CA ALA A 19 6.38 -7.75 3.82
C ALA A 19 6.67 -7.78 2.30
N LEU A 20 7.94 -7.85 1.90
CA LEU A 20 8.34 -7.99 0.49
C LEU A 20 7.85 -9.31 -0.11
N ASP A 21 7.92 -10.41 0.65
CA ASP A 21 7.40 -11.71 0.23
C ASP A 21 5.89 -11.67 -0.06
N SER A 22 5.14 -11.07 0.86
CA SER A 22 3.70 -10.86 0.72
C SER A 22 3.39 -9.93 -0.45
N PHE A 23 4.20 -8.89 -0.66
CA PHE A 23 4.05 -7.96 -1.77
C PHE A 23 4.19 -8.66 -3.12
N TYR A 24 5.32 -9.33 -3.37
CA TYR A 24 5.59 -9.98 -4.65
C TYR A 24 4.64 -11.16 -4.91
N THR A 25 4.33 -11.98 -3.89
CA THR A 25 3.36 -13.08 -4.02
C THR A 25 1.99 -12.57 -4.48
N ASN A 26 1.50 -11.48 -3.88
CA ASN A 26 0.21 -10.89 -4.28
C ASN A 26 0.28 -10.22 -5.65
N LEU A 27 1.38 -9.54 -5.97
CA LEU A 27 1.56 -8.86 -7.25
C LEU A 27 1.60 -9.86 -8.42
N ILE A 28 2.43 -10.90 -8.31
CA ILE A 28 2.52 -12.00 -9.27
C ILE A 28 1.15 -12.70 -9.39
N GLY A 29 0.53 -13.04 -8.26
CA GLY A 29 -0.80 -13.64 -8.25
C GLY A 29 -1.88 -12.79 -8.94
N ASN A 30 -1.78 -11.46 -8.87
CA ASN A 30 -2.68 -10.54 -9.57
C ASN A 30 -2.42 -10.50 -11.08
N ILE A 31 -1.15 -10.47 -11.50
CA ILE A 31 -0.72 -10.49 -12.90
C ILE A 31 -1.12 -11.81 -13.58
N ASP A 32 -0.88 -12.94 -12.91
CA ASP A 32 -1.18 -14.27 -13.43
C ASP A 32 -2.68 -14.46 -13.70
N LYS A 33 -3.54 -13.83 -12.89
CA LYS A 33 -5.01 -13.89 -13.00
C LYS A 33 -5.61 -12.88 -13.99
N LEU A 34 -4.80 -12.00 -14.59
CA LEU A 34 -5.29 -11.05 -15.58
C LEU A 34 -5.90 -11.75 -16.79
N ASN A 35 -7.07 -11.27 -17.21
CA ASN A 35 -7.81 -11.80 -18.34
C ASN A 35 -8.27 -10.65 -19.23
N ILE A 36 -8.07 -10.75 -20.54
CA ILE A 36 -8.30 -9.60 -21.42
C ILE A 36 -9.77 -9.15 -21.43
N LYS A 37 -10.72 -10.09 -21.41
CA LYS A 37 -12.16 -9.76 -21.43
C LYS A 37 -12.56 -8.99 -20.18
N LYS A 38 -12.11 -9.41 -19.00
CA LYS A 38 -12.37 -8.69 -17.74
C LYS A 38 -11.74 -7.30 -17.74
N VAL A 39 -10.53 -7.18 -18.29
CA VAL A 39 -9.82 -5.90 -18.38
C VAL A 39 -10.53 -4.95 -19.33
N MET A 40 -10.83 -5.41 -20.55
CA MET A 40 -11.38 -4.54 -21.60
C MET A 40 -12.78 -4.03 -21.26
N ARG A 41 -13.58 -4.75 -20.45
CA ARG A 41 -14.86 -4.23 -19.91
C ARG A 41 -14.74 -2.97 -19.05
N ARG A 42 -13.56 -2.69 -18.49
CA ARG A 42 -13.33 -1.54 -17.59
C ARG A 42 -12.48 -0.46 -18.25
N LYS A 43 -11.95 -0.69 -19.45
CA LYS A 43 -11.13 0.27 -20.18
C LYS A 43 -12.00 1.11 -21.11
N ASN A 44 -11.45 2.24 -21.55
CA ASN A 44 -12.12 3.12 -22.49
C ASN A 44 -11.51 2.90 -23.90
N PRO A 45 -12.19 2.15 -24.79
CA PRO A 45 -11.69 1.89 -26.14
C PRO A 45 -11.50 3.17 -26.96
N TYR A 46 -12.35 4.19 -26.75
CA TYR A 46 -12.21 5.48 -27.42
C TYR A 46 -10.90 6.20 -27.03
N LEU A 47 -10.43 6.04 -25.80
CA LEU A 47 -9.15 6.63 -25.38
C LEU A 47 -7.96 5.99 -26.10
N PHE A 48 -7.98 4.67 -26.33
CA PHE A 48 -6.94 4.01 -27.12
C PHE A 48 -6.93 4.53 -28.55
N ARG A 49 -8.12 4.70 -29.15
CA ARG A 49 -8.28 5.29 -30.48
C ARG A 49 -7.78 6.74 -30.53
N ALA A 50 -8.14 7.56 -29.54
CA ALA A 50 -7.71 8.96 -29.45
C ALA A 50 -6.19 9.11 -29.26
N LYS A 51 -5.55 8.15 -28.59
CA LYS A 51 -4.08 8.08 -28.46
C LYS A 51 -3.38 7.48 -29.69
N ALA A 52 -4.11 7.22 -30.77
CA ALA A 52 -3.62 6.57 -31.99
C ALA A 52 -2.88 5.25 -31.71
N MET A 53 -3.37 4.48 -30.73
CA MET A 53 -2.81 3.16 -30.43
C MET A 53 -3.31 2.16 -31.45
N ASN A 54 -2.46 1.79 -32.41
CA ASN A 54 -2.86 0.96 -33.56
C ASN A 54 -2.43 -0.51 -33.44
N GLY A 55 -1.59 -0.84 -32.45
CA GLY A 55 -1.09 -2.20 -32.25
C GLY A 55 -1.66 -2.86 -31.00
N ALA A 56 -2.03 -4.15 -31.10
CA ALA A 56 -2.44 -4.95 -29.96
C ALA A 56 -1.38 -4.95 -28.83
N ALA A 57 -0.11 -5.18 -29.18
CA ALA A 57 1.00 -5.13 -28.22
C ALA A 57 1.09 -3.77 -27.50
N GLN A 58 1.00 -2.67 -28.24
CA GLN A 58 1.03 -1.33 -27.67
C GLN A 58 -0.09 -1.08 -26.65
N ILE A 59 -1.31 -1.55 -26.95
CA ILE A 59 -2.46 -1.43 -26.03
C ILE A 59 -2.23 -2.30 -24.79
N ILE A 60 -1.78 -3.54 -24.97
CA ILE A 60 -1.53 -4.47 -23.86
C ILE A 60 -0.42 -3.97 -22.95
N ASP A 61 0.70 -3.50 -23.50
CA ASP A 61 1.82 -2.98 -22.71
C ASP A 61 1.38 -1.78 -21.86
N ALA A 62 0.61 -0.85 -22.44
CA ALA A 62 0.08 0.30 -21.72
C ALA A 62 -0.90 -0.11 -20.61
N ILE A 63 -1.74 -1.12 -20.86
CA ILE A 63 -2.68 -1.67 -19.87
C ILE A 63 -1.93 -2.36 -18.74
N LEU A 64 -0.95 -3.21 -19.06
CA LEU A 64 -0.22 -4.02 -18.11
C LEU A 64 0.66 -3.15 -17.22
N ALA A 65 1.39 -2.19 -17.79
CA ALA A 65 2.18 -1.23 -17.03
C ALA A 65 1.31 -0.41 -16.05
N ALA A 66 0.16 0.08 -16.51
CA ALA A 66 -0.77 0.82 -15.65
C ALA A 66 -1.37 -0.08 -14.54
N PHE A 67 -1.68 -1.34 -14.87
CA PHE A 67 -2.20 -2.30 -13.90
C PHE A 67 -1.16 -2.61 -12.82
N VAL A 68 0.08 -2.91 -13.21
CA VAL A 68 1.20 -3.17 -12.30
C VAL A 68 1.41 -1.97 -11.38
N SER A 69 1.58 -0.77 -11.93
CA SER A 69 1.80 0.45 -11.13
C SER A 69 0.70 0.67 -10.08
N SER A 70 -0.58 0.51 -10.45
CA SER A 70 -1.68 0.66 -9.49
C SER A 70 -1.75 -0.45 -8.44
N SER A 71 -1.38 -1.67 -8.83
CA SER A 71 -1.35 -2.83 -7.94
C SER A 71 -0.20 -2.74 -6.95
N GLU A 72 0.96 -2.28 -7.41
CA GLU A 72 2.14 -2.06 -6.57
C GLU A 72 1.83 -1.09 -5.45
N GLU A 73 1.29 0.09 -5.76
CA GLU A 73 0.94 1.09 -4.76
C GLU A 73 -0.08 0.56 -3.74
N THR A 74 -1.11 -0.13 -4.22
CA THR A 74 -2.17 -0.69 -3.37
C THR A 74 -1.64 -1.78 -2.44
N ILE A 75 -0.94 -2.79 -2.99
CA ILE A 75 -0.46 -3.94 -2.22
C ILE A 75 0.62 -3.48 -1.25
N PHE A 76 1.60 -2.69 -1.72
CA PHE A 76 2.71 -2.22 -0.89
C PHE A 76 2.21 -1.37 0.28
N GLY A 77 1.26 -0.46 0.01
CA GLY A 77 0.64 0.36 1.05
C GLY A 77 -0.09 -0.44 2.13
N ASN A 78 -0.61 -1.62 1.79
CA ASN A 78 -1.34 -2.50 2.71
C ASN A 78 -0.43 -3.42 3.54
N VAL A 79 0.71 -3.87 2.98
CA VAL A 79 1.51 -4.94 3.61
C VAL A 79 2.82 -4.46 4.22
N PHE A 80 3.32 -3.29 3.83
CA PHE A 80 4.70 -2.91 4.14
C PHE A 80 4.88 -2.29 5.53
N PHE A 81 4.12 -1.24 5.86
CA PHE A 81 4.45 -0.40 7.01
C PHE A 81 3.97 -0.96 8.36
N GLU A 82 2.81 -1.61 8.43
CA GLU A 82 2.24 -2.12 9.70
C GLU A 82 3.17 -3.13 10.39
N PRO A 83 3.72 -4.18 9.71
CA PRO A 83 4.60 -5.14 10.37
C PRO A 83 5.89 -4.50 10.89
N ILE A 84 6.48 -3.59 10.11
CA ILE A 84 7.70 -2.87 10.46
C ILE A 84 7.47 -1.97 11.67
N ALA A 85 6.38 -1.18 11.64
CA ALA A 85 6.00 -0.32 12.76
C ALA A 85 5.71 -1.14 14.03
N THR A 86 5.09 -2.31 13.89
CA THR A 86 4.83 -3.22 15.02
C THR A 86 6.13 -3.70 15.67
N ALA A 87 7.09 -4.14 14.83
CA ALA A 87 8.41 -4.58 15.29
C ALA A 87 9.23 -3.43 15.90
N ALA A 88 9.21 -2.24 15.28
CA ALA A 88 9.88 -1.03 15.76
C ALA A 88 9.32 -0.55 17.11
N ALA A 89 7.99 -0.56 17.24
CA ALA A 89 7.31 -0.17 18.45
C ALA A 89 7.41 -1.24 19.57
N GLN A 90 7.88 -2.45 19.24
CA GLN A 90 7.85 -3.63 20.11
C GLN A 90 6.46 -3.79 20.74
N GLY A 91 5.44 -3.69 19.88
CA GLY A 91 4.04 -3.67 20.24
C GLY A 91 3.31 -4.96 19.92
N GLN A 92 2.03 -4.97 20.26
CA GLN A 92 1.12 -6.05 19.90
C GLN A 92 0.06 -5.53 18.94
N LYS A 93 -0.44 -6.43 18.08
CA LYS A 93 -1.58 -6.11 17.22
C LYS A 93 -2.77 -5.76 18.08
N ALA A 94 -3.40 -4.62 17.81
CA ALA A 94 -4.51 -4.16 18.62
C ALA A 94 -5.79 -4.96 18.31
N LEU A 95 -6.63 -5.14 19.34
CA LEU A 95 -7.98 -5.70 19.18
C LEU A 95 -9.02 -4.63 18.83
N ALA A 96 -8.70 -3.35 19.06
CA ALA A 96 -9.60 -2.23 18.82
C ALA A 96 -9.64 -1.87 17.33
N GLU A 97 -10.85 -1.69 16.77
CA GLU A 97 -11.02 -1.29 15.37
C GLU A 97 -10.29 0.02 15.09
N GLY A 98 -9.58 0.09 13.96
CA GLY A 98 -8.86 1.28 13.52
C GLY A 98 -7.60 1.60 14.34
N VAL A 99 -7.19 0.71 15.24
CA VAL A 99 -5.86 0.74 15.86
C VAL A 99 -5.11 -0.46 15.31
N ASP A 100 -3.88 -0.25 14.84
CA ASP A 100 -3.07 -1.32 14.28
C ASP A 100 -2.13 -1.88 15.36
N ILE A 101 -1.55 -1.00 16.19
CA ILE A 101 -0.58 -1.36 17.21
C ILE A 101 -1.00 -0.78 18.57
N MET A 102 -0.93 -1.60 19.61
CA MET A 102 -0.96 -1.14 21.00
C MET A 102 0.37 -1.43 21.68
N VAL A 103 0.88 -0.41 22.38
CA VAL A 103 2.09 -0.50 23.20
C VAL A 103 1.81 0.10 24.55
N GLU A 104 2.21 -0.59 25.61
CA GLU A 104 2.19 -0.03 26.96
C GLU A 104 3.62 0.23 27.43
N ARG A 105 3.88 1.45 27.91
CA ARG A 105 5.11 1.84 28.59
C ARG A 105 4.76 2.62 29.85
N ASP A 106 5.30 2.18 30.98
CA ASP A 106 4.99 2.72 32.30
C ASP A 106 3.48 2.83 32.52
N ASN A 107 2.96 4.03 32.77
CA ASN A 107 1.54 4.30 32.96
C ASN A 107 0.83 4.83 31.68
N THR A 108 1.38 4.56 30.49
CA THR A 108 0.86 5.09 29.21
C THR A 108 0.61 3.97 28.21
N ILE A 109 -0.59 3.98 27.62
CA ILE A 109 -0.98 3.17 26.46
C ILE A 109 -0.89 4.05 25.22
N TYR A 110 -0.03 3.64 24.28
CA TYR A 110 0.05 4.19 22.94
C TYR A 110 -0.82 3.35 22.01
N ALA A 111 -1.75 4.00 21.33
CA ALA A 111 -2.62 3.38 20.33
C ALA A 111 -2.32 3.97 18.96
N ILE A 112 -1.76 3.16 18.07
CA ILE A 112 -1.16 3.64 16.83
C ILE A 112 -1.95 3.10 15.65
N ALA A 113 -2.43 4.01 14.81
CA ALA A 113 -2.94 3.69 13.47
C ALA A 113 -1.85 4.00 12.45
N VAL A 114 -1.36 2.97 11.77
CA VAL A 114 -0.32 3.05 10.75
C VAL A 114 -0.96 3.32 9.39
N LYS A 115 -0.37 4.24 8.64
CA LYS A 115 -0.76 4.59 7.28
C LYS A 115 0.49 4.71 6.42
N SER A 116 0.34 4.44 5.13
CA SER A 116 1.46 4.49 4.18
C SER A 116 2.01 5.92 4.04
N GLY A 117 1.18 6.86 3.57
CA GLY A 117 1.57 8.27 3.35
C GLY A 117 0.58 9.27 3.92
N THR A 118 0.91 10.56 3.84
CA THR A 118 0.16 11.65 4.50
C THR A 118 -1.19 11.98 3.88
N SER A 119 -1.44 11.57 2.63
CA SER A 119 -2.62 11.94 1.83
C SER A 119 -3.68 10.83 1.76
N VAL A 120 -3.85 10.07 2.85
CA VAL A 120 -4.74 8.90 2.91
C VAL A 120 -6.15 9.17 3.46
N PHE A 121 -6.36 10.33 4.10
CA PHE A 121 -7.64 10.64 4.72
C PHE A 121 -8.47 11.60 3.87
N ASN A 122 -9.68 11.16 3.51
CA ASN A 122 -10.80 12.06 3.25
C ASN A 122 -11.49 12.46 4.57
N ALA A 123 -12.52 13.31 4.51
CA ALA A 123 -13.19 13.81 5.71
C ALA A 123 -13.83 12.68 6.55
N ASP A 124 -14.49 11.72 5.90
CA ASP A 124 -15.22 10.64 6.57
C ASP A 124 -14.28 9.64 7.25
N SER A 125 -13.22 9.22 6.56
CA SER A 125 -12.20 8.32 7.12
C SER A 125 -11.48 8.95 8.32
N ARG A 126 -11.28 10.27 8.32
CA ARG A 126 -10.70 10.98 9.47
C ARG A 126 -11.64 10.95 10.66
N LYS A 127 -12.93 11.23 10.45
CA LYS A 127 -13.95 11.20 11.50
C LYS A 127 -14.09 9.79 12.08
N LYS A 128 -14.09 8.76 11.24
CA LYS A 128 -14.13 7.36 11.68
C LYS A 128 -12.90 7.00 12.51
N GLN A 129 -11.70 7.42 12.09
CA GLN A 129 -10.47 7.18 12.84
C GLN A 129 -10.50 7.82 14.25
N GLU A 130 -11.03 9.04 14.36
CA GLU A 130 -11.18 9.72 15.63
C GLU A 130 -12.18 8.99 16.56
N GLN A 131 -13.31 8.55 16.03
CA GLN A 131 -14.28 7.74 16.78
C GLN A 131 -13.68 6.43 17.28
N ASN A 132 -12.88 5.77 16.44
CA ASN A 132 -12.17 4.55 16.79
C ASN A 132 -11.19 4.77 17.95
N PHE A 133 -10.40 5.86 17.92
CA PHE A 133 -9.54 6.21 19.05
C PHE A 133 -10.31 6.55 20.33
N MET A 134 -11.44 7.26 20.23
CA MET A 134 -12.29 7.56 21.37
C MET A 134 -12.94 6.30 21.98
N ALA A 135 -13.22 5.29 21.17
CA ALA A 135 -13.68 3.99 21.65
C ALA A 135 -12.55 3.25 22.38
N ALA A 136 -11.36 3.20 21.77
CA ALA A 136 -10.18 2.56 22.37
C ALA A 136 -9.73 3.23 23.68
N SER A 137 -9.87 4.55 23.81
CA SER A 137 -9.47 5.28 25.01
C SER A 137 -10.25 4.88 26.26
N LYS A 138 -11.49 4.37 26.12
CA LYS A 138 -12.30 3.89 27.25
C LYS A 138 -11.64 2.73 27.98
N LEU A 139 -10.95 1.84 27.25
CA LEU A 139 -10.19 0.73 27.84
C LEU A 139 -9.03 1.25 28.71
N ALA A 140 -8.31 2.25 28.21
CA ALA A 140 -7.22 2.88 28.97
C ALA A 140 -7.74 3.62 30.22
N GLN A 141 -8.89 4.30 30.11
CA GLN A 141 -9.55 4.96 31.25
C GLN A 141 -9.94 3.96 32.35
N GLN A 142 -10.51 2.81 31.98
CA GLN A 142 -10.84 1.74 32.94
C GLN A 142 -9.58 1.21 33.64
N ALA A 143 -8.48 1.07 32.90
CA ALA A 143 -7.19 0.68 33.44
C ALA A 143 -6.46 1.80 34.21
N LYS A 144 -7.03 3.01 34.31
CA LYS A 144 -6.43 4.21 34.91
C LYS A 144 -5.06 4.59 34.31
N LYS A 145 -4.86 4.29 33.03
CA LYS A 145 -3.64 4.59 32.27
C LYS A 145 -3.84 5.81 31.39
N ARG A 146 -2.76 6.55 31.16
CA ARG A 146 -2.72 7.62 30.15
C ARG A 146 -2.93 6.99 28.77
N PHE A 147 -3.69 7.65 27.91
CA PHE A 147 -3.91 7.22 26.54
C PHE A 147 -3.29 8.21 25.55
N VAL A 148 -2.48 7.73 24.62
CA VAL A 148 -1.83 8.53 23.58
C VAL A 148 -2.16 7.93 22.21
N PRO A 149 -3.17 8.47 21.51
CA PRO A 149 -3.50 8.04 20.16
C PRO A 149 -2.59 8.71 19.13
N ILE A 150 -2.06 7.93 18.20
CA ILE A 150 -1.13 8.36 17.17
C ILE A 150 -1.60 7.87 15.81
N VAL A 151 -1.68 8.76 14.83
CA VAL A 151 -1.68 8.40 13.42
C VAL A 151 -0.26 8.53 12.90
N GLY A 152 0.34 7.39 12.56
CA GLY A 152 1.69 7.29 12.03
C GLY A 152 1.70 7.13 10.53
N TYR A 153 2.46 7.97 9.83
CA TYR A 153 2.68 7.85 8.39
C TYR A 153 4.09 7.34 8.10
N GLY A 154 4.19 6.21 7.41
CA GLY A 154 5.45 5.54 7.09
C GLY A 154 6.39 6.40 6.23
N TYR A 155 5.84 7.24 5.34
CA TYR A 155 6.60 8.23 4.58
C TYR A 155 5.89 9.58 4.46
N GLY A 156 6.62 10.56 3.92
CA GLY A 156 6.15 11.92 3.70
C GLY A 156 6.58 12.88 4.81
N LYS A 157 6.16 14.13 4.68
CA LYS A 157 6.45 15.20 5.64
C LYS A 157 5.15 15.86 6.05
N LYS A 158 4.96 16.07 7.35
CA LYS A 158 3.79 16.77 7.88
C LYS A 158 4.26 17.80 8.89
N LYS A 159 3.88 19.06 8.68
CA LYS A 159 4.12 20.10 9.67
C LYS A 159 3.02 20.01 10.72
N THR A 160 3.42 20.08 11.99
CA THR A 160 2.47 20.29 13.09
C THR A 160 1.81 21.66 12.90
N SER A 161 0.56 21.68 12.43
CA SER A 161 -0.19 22.92 12.33
C SER A 161 -0.62 23.34 13.72
N THR A 162 -0.23 24.55 14.13
CA THR A 162 -0.75 25.21 15.34
C THR A 162 -2.08 25.93 15.09
N ARG A 163 -2.57 25.94 13.84
CA ARG A 163 -3.89 26.50 13.48
C ARG A 163 -4.98 25.44 13.63
N GLY A 164 -5.99 25.74 14.45
CA GLY A 164 -7.17 24.90 14.70
C GLY A 164 -7.29 24.46 16.16
N LEU A 165 -8.38 23.76 16.48
CA LEU A 165 -8.54 23.12 17.79
C LEU A 165 -7.47 22.03 17.98
N PRO A 166 -6.92 21.87 19.20
CA PRO A 166 -6.01 20.76 19.50
C PRO A 166 -6.69 19.43 19.17
N LYS A 167 -6.02 18.59 18.38
CA LYS A 167 -6.49 17.24 18.12
C LYS A 167 -6.28 16.39 19.36
N PHE A 168 -7.22 15.47 19.62
CA PHE A 168 -7.08 14.45 20.66
C PHE A 168 -5.94 13.46 20.36
N TYR A 169 -5.56 13.31 19.09
CA TYR A 169 -4.49 12.43 18.62
C TYR A 169 -3.35 13.20 17.95
N MET A 170 -2.16 12.58 17.94
CA MET A 170 -0.97 13.08 17.25
C MET A 170 -0.92 12.57 15.80
N GLU A 171 -0.32 13.35 14.92
CA GLU A 171 -0.02 12.96 13.55
C GLU A 171 1.48 13.08 13.31
N LEU A 172 2.16 11.96 13.10
CA LEU A 172 3.60 11.90 12.92
C LEU A 172 3.91 11.29 11.55
N ALA A 173 4.85 11.88 10.80
CA ALA A 173 5.15 11.42 9.43
C ALA A 173 6.65 11.24 9.20
N GLY A 174 7.02 10.17 8.50
CA GLY A 174 8.40 9.91 8.11
C GLY A 174 9.31 9.88 9.34
N LYS A 175 10.37 10.72 9.33
CA LYS A 175 11.37 10.80 10.41
C LYS A 175 10.71 10.84 11.79
N ASP A 176 9.78 11.76 12.03
CA ASP A 176 9.18 11.96 13.36
C ASP A 176 8.42 10.72 13.84
N PHE A 177 7.73 10.01 12.94
CA PHE A 177 7.03 8.78 13.29
C PHE A 177 8.00 7.67 13.67
N TRP A 178 9.01 7.45 12.83
CA TRP A 178 9.98 6.40 13.06
C TRP A 178 10.82 6.64 14.31
N THR A 179 11.22 7.88 14.55
CA THR A 179 11.92 8.27 15.78
C THR A 179 11.04 8.09 17.00
N GLU A 180 9.75 8.42 16.94
CA GLU A 180 8.82 8.17 18.05
C GLU A 180 8.75 6.67 18.40
N LEU A 181 8.76 5.77 17.42
CA LEU A 181 8.70 4.33 17.69
C LEU A 181 10.01 3.77 18.25
N THR A 182 11.16 4.29 17.83
CA THR A 182 12.47 3.62 17.99
C THR A 182 13.47 4.36 18.86
N GLY A 183 13.31 5.67 18.98
CA GLY A 183 14.32 6.58 19.54
C GLY A 183 15.47 6.90 18.60
N ASP A 184 15.48 6.35 17.38
CA ASP A 184 16.54 6.55 16.39
C ASP A 184 16.10 7.56 15.31
N GLU A 185 16.81 8.69 15.24
CA GLU A 185 16.58 9.74 14.25
C GLU A 185 16.90 9.33 12.81
N GLU A 186 17.75 8.32 12.62
CA GLU A 186 18.12 7.81 11.31
C GLU A 186 17.31 6.60 10.88
N PHE A 187 16.39 6.08 11.72
CA PHE A 187 15.67 4.84 11.43
C PHE A 187 14.95 4.86 10.07
N TYR A 188 14.36 5.99 9.69
CA TYR A 188 13.69 6.13 8.39
C TYR A 188 14.63 5.96 7.19
N ILE A 189 15.92 6.30 7.35
CA ILE A 189 16.97 6.03 6.36
C ILE A 189 17.41 4.57 6.47
N LYS A 190 17.52 4.03 7.68
CA LYS A 190 17.86 2.62 7.88
C LYS A 190 16.86 1.69 7.21
N LEU A 191 15.58 2.04 7.12
CA LEU A 191 14.59 1.22 6.39
C LEU A 191 15.01 0.90 4.95
N ILE A 192 15.47 1.90 4.18
CA ILE A 192 15.93 1.65 2.81
C ILE A 192 17.26 0.88 2.79
N ARG A 193 18.12 1.05 3.81
CA ARG A 193 19.37 0.29 3.98
C ARG A 193 19.12 -1.17 4.40
N PHE A 194 18.08 -1.45 5.17
CA PHE A 194 17.69 -2.81 5.56
C PHE A 194 17.01 -3.54 4.41
N MET A 195 16.33 -2.81 3.53
CA MET A 195 15.81 -3.38 2.28
C MET A 195 16.93 -3.85 1.36
N ASP A 196 17.95 -3.03 1.12
CA ASP A 196 19.14 -3.31 0.28
C ASP A 196 18.84 -4.30 -0.86
N LYS A 197 19.41 -5.51 -0.82
CA LYS A 197 19.27 -6.54 -1.85
C LYS A 197 18.11 -7.52 -1.65
N LEU A 198 17.30 -7.36 -0.59
CA LEU A 198 16.16 -8.25 -0.33
C LEU A 198 15.19 -8.36 -1.52
N PRO A 199 14.91 -7.29 -2.30
CA PRO A 199 14.02 -7.39 -3.46
C PRO A 199 14.61 -8.18 -4.64
N GLU A 200 15.93 -8.29 -4.78
CA GLU A 200 16.59 -8.84 -5.98
C GLU A 200 16.16 -10.30 -6.26
N LYS A 201 15.90 -11.08 -5.21
CA LYS A 201 15.50 -12.50 -5.34
C LYS A 201 14.12 -12.69 -6.01
N TYR A 202 13.30 -11.65 -6.09
CA TYR A 202 11.96 -11.72 -6.69
C TYR A 202 11.93 -11.30 -8.16
N VAL A 203 13.01 -10.69 -8.66
CA VAL A 203 13.07 -10.09 -10.00
C VAL A 203 12.82 -11.13 -11.07
N GLU A 204 13.51 -12.28 -11.00
CA GLU A 204 13.38 -13.33 -12.01
C GLU A 204 11.95 -13.89 -12.10
N GLU A 205 11.32 -14.17 -10.95
CA GLU A 205 9.95 -14.70 -10.91
C GLU A 205 8.92 -13.67 -11.39
N PHE A 206 9.07 -12.41 -10.96
CA PHE A 206 8.21 -11.33 -11.39
C PHE A 206 8.32 -11.08 -12.90
N ASP A 207 9.55 -11.00 -13.44
CA ASP A 207 9.79 -10.80 -14.86
C ASP A 207 9.21 -11.95 -15.70
N ALA A 208 9.39 -13.20 -15.25
CA ALA A 208 8.81 -14.36 -15.92
C ALA A 208 7.27 -14.30 -15.94
N SER A 209 6.62 -13.94 -14.82
CA SER A 209 5.16 -13.77 -14.74
C SER A 209 4.69 -12.62 -15.64
N TYR A 210 5.38 -11.47 -15.60
CA TYR A 210 5.05 -10.31 -16.42
C TYR A 210 5.11 -10.64 -17.92
N GLN A 211 6.20 -11.26 -18.38
CA GLN A 211 6.36 -11.64 -19.80
C GLN A 211 5.32 -12.67 -20.23
N LYS A 212 5.02 -13.65 -19.38
CA LYS A 212 3.96 -14.64 -19.65
C LYS A 212 2.59 -13.96 -19.77
N ALA A 213 2.27 -13.02 -18.89
CA ALA A 213 1.03 -12.27 -18.94
C ALA A 213 0.94 -11.37 -20.18
N ALA A 214 2.01 -10.66 -20.54
CA ALA A 214 2.07 -9.84 -21.75
C ALA A 214 1.77 -10.67 -23.01
N ASN A 215 2.49 -11.78 -23.20
CA ASN A 215 2.30 -12.67 -24.34
C ASN A 215 0.89 -13.28 -24.39
N ARG A 216 0.39 -13.74 -23.24
CA ARG A 216 -0.97 -14.28 -23.12
C ARG A 216 -2.01 -13.23 -23.49
N LEU A 217 -1.92 -12.03 -22.93
CA LEU A 217 -2.91 -10.97 -23.13
C LEU A 217 -2.88 -10.43 -24.56
N VAL A 218 -1.71 -10.33 -25.21
CA VAL A 218 -1.62 -10.00 -26.64
C VAL A 218 -2.34 -11.06 -27.47
N ARG A 219 -2.04 -12.34 -27.22
CA ARG A 219 -2.72 -13.45 -27.92
C ARG A 219 -4.23 -13.39 -27.72
N GLU A 220 -4.69 -13.30 -26.47
CA GLU A 220 -6.13 -13.21 -26.18
C GLU A 220 -6.77 -11.98 -26.85
N PHE A 221 -6.10 -10.82 -26.84
CA PHE A 221 -6.61 -9.60 -27.49
C PHE A 221 -6.74 -9.78 -29.00
N THR A 222 -5.69 -10.28 -29.66
CA THR A 222 -5.69 -10.48 -31.12
C THR A 222 -6.76 -11.48 -31.56
N GLN A 223 -6.97 -12.56 -30.80
CA GLN A 223 -8.01 -13.54 -31.12
C GLN A 223 -9.43 -12.99 -30.97
N GLU A 224 -9.63 -12.06 -30.03
CA GLU A 224 -10.96 -11.55 -29.70
C GLU A 224 -11.31 -10.25 -30.45
N PHE A 225 -10.34 -9.39 -30.72
CA PHE A 225 -10.55 -8.00 -31.15
C PHE A 225 -9.73 -7.57 -32.38
N CYS A 226 -9.13 -8.50 -33.12
CA CYS A 226 -8.46 -8.21 -34.39
C CYS A 226 -9.08 -9.01 -35.54
N PHE A 227 -8.99 -8.45 -36.75
CA PHE A 227 -9.23 -9.16 -37.99
C PHE A 227 -8.06 -10.09 -38.35
N GLU A 228 -8.24 -10.96 -39.34
CA GLU A 228 -7.19 -11.88 -39.81
C GLU A 228 -5.96 -11.15 -40.38
N ASP A 229 -6.13 -9.92 -40.88
CA ASP A 229 -5.03 -9.07 -41.36
C ASP A 229 -4.21 -8.41 -40.23
N GLY A 230 -4.59 -8.64 -38.97
CA GLY A 230 -3.94 -8.11 -37.78
C GLY A 230 -4.40 -6.70 -37.37
N SER A 231 -5.28 -6.06 -38.15
CA SER A 231 -5.86 -4.77 -37.76
C SER A 231 -6.90 -4.95 -36.64
N ILE A 232 -7.02 -3.95 -35.77
CA ILE A 232 -7.95 -3.98 -34.64
C ILE A 232 -9.38 -3.76 -35.15
N ASP A 233 -10.28 -4.66 -34.78
CA ASP A 233 -11.72 -4.51 -34.96
C ASP A 233 -12.27 -3.61 -33.85
N TRP A 234 -12.20 -2.29 -34.11
CA TRP A 234 -12.61 -1.27 -33.16
C TRP A 234 -14.11 -1.30 -32.87
N GLU A 235 -14.93 -1.67 -33.85
CA GLU A 235 -16.38 -1.75 -33.68
C GLU A 235 -16.73 -2.89 -32.73
N LYS A 236 -16.17 -4.09 -32.96
CA LYS A 236 -16.34 -5.24 -32.06
C LYS A 236 -15.81 -4.96 -30.66
N LEU A 237 -14.67 -4.26 -30.54
CA LEU A 237 -14.13 -3.90 -29.23
C LEU A 237 -15.06 -2.94 -28.46
N VAL A 238 -15.64 -1.96 -29.15
CA VAL A 238 -16.60 -1.02 -28.55
C VAL A 238 -17.90 -1.74 -28.19
N GLU A 239 -18.43 -2.58 -29.08
CA GLU A 239 -19.63 -3.40 -28.83
C GLU A 239 -19.41 -4.31 -27.61
N PHE A 240 -18.26 -4.98 -27.50
CA PHE A 240 -17.93 -5.79 -26.32
C PHE A 240 -17.87 -4.98 -25.01
N ASN A 241 -17.41 -3.73 -25.09
CA ASN A 241 -17.20 -2.89 -23.91
C ASN A 241 -18.48 -2.18 -23.44
N SER A 242 -19.29 -1.71 -24.38
CA SER A 242 -20.39 -0.77 -24.17
C SER A 242 -21.71 -1.19 -24.80
N GLY A 243 -21.73 -2.27 -25.59
CA GLY A 243 -22.94 -2.85 -26.14
C GLY A 243 -23.75 -3.63 -25.09
N ASP A 244 -24.96 -4.02 -25.49
CA ASP A 244 -25.95 -4.70 -24.64
C ASP A 244 -25.52 -6.13 -24.21
#